data_AF-A0A434HJX4-F1
#
_entry.id   AF-A0A434HJX4-F1
#
_cell.length_a   1.000
_cell.length_b   1.000
_cell.length_c   1.000
_cell.angle_alpha   90.00
_cell.angle_beta   90.00
_cell.angle_gamma   90.00
#
_symmetry.space_group_name_H-M   'P 1'
#
loop_
_entity.id
_entity.type
_entity.pdbx_description
1 polymer ?
#
loop_
_entity_poly.entity_id
_entity_poly.type
_entity_poly.pdbx_seq_one_letter_code
_entity_poly.pdbx_strand_id
1 'polypeptide(L)'
;IPLFLLLGRLGLLISLSGLILVNGIANLPVAFWLLSGFLRRVPVEIDEAAKIDGAGYFTIIFRLVGPVMAPGLVATGLICGILAYDEFLLASAFSNDEGSRTLPVAIALFQGERLINFGQMAVASLTGIIPVYLIGLFAQRWLIGGLTAGSVK
;
A
#
# COMPACT_ATOMS: atom_id res chain seq x y z
N ILE A 1 -7.52 -17.65 11.47
CA ILE A 1 -7.27 -18.37 12.74
C ILE A 1 -5.78 -18.45 13.08
N PRO A 2 -4.88 -19.05 12.28
CA PRO A 2 -3.46 -19.18 12.63
C PRO A 2 -2.73 -17.82 12.74
N LEU A 3 -3.04 -16.86 11.86
CA LEU A 3 -2.51 -15.50 11.92
C LEU A 3 -2.88 -14.79 13.24
N PHE A 4 -4.12 -14.98 13.71
CA PHE A 4 -4.61 -14.37 14.95
C PHE A 4 -3.87 -14.89 16.18
N LEU A 5 -3.60 -16.20 16.24
CA LEU A 5 -2.81 -16.81 17.30
C LEU A 5 -1.35 -16.36 17.28
N LEU A 6 -0.78 -16.18 16.07
CA LEU A 6 0.58 -15.68 15.89
C LEU A 6 0.74 -14.24 16.39
N LEU A 7 -0.15 -13.33 16.00
CA LEU A 7 -0.14 -11.96 16.52
C LEU A 7 -0.40 -11.90 18.02
N GLY A 8 -1.23 -12.81 18.55
CA GLY A 8 -1.47 -12.93 19.99
C GLY A 8 -0.22 -13.28 20.77
N ARG A 9 0.57 -14.22 20.26
CA ARG A 9 1.87 -14.58 20.86
C ARG A 9 2.90 -13.46 20.78
N LEU A 10 2.82 -12.61 19.76
CA LEU A 10 3.70 -11.46 19.57
C LEU A 10 3.25 -10.21 20.33
N GLY A 11 2.11 -10.24 21.03
CA GLY A 11 1.55 -9.07 21.73
C GLY A 11 1.10 -7.95 20.78
N LEU A 12 0.88 -8.26 19.51
CA LEU A 12 0.53 -7.28 18.47
C LEU A 12 -0.97 -7.24 18.18
N LEU A 13 -1.79 -8.06 18.87
CA LEU A 13 -3.25 -7.97 18.79
C LEU A 13 -3.72 -6.60 19.29
N ILE A 14 -4.72 -6.02 18.63
CA ILE A 14 -5.35 -4.77 19.08
C ILE A 14 -4.34 -3.62 19.12
N SER A 15 -3.39 -3.62 18.18
CA SER A 15 -2.38 -2.56 18.05
C SER A 15 -2.29 -2.05 16.61
N LEU A 16 -2.05 -0.75 16.45
CA LEU A 16 -1.82 -0.13 15.14
C LEU A 16 -0.61 -0.77 14.43
N SER A 17 0.46 -1.08 15.18
CA SER A 17 1.65 -1.76 14.66
C SER A 17 1.35 -3.16 14.12
N GLY A 18 0.51 -3.93 14.81
CA GLY A 18 0.08 -5.25 14.35
C GLY A 18 -0.75 -5.16 13.07
N LEU A 19 -1.64 -4.17 12.99
CA LEU A 19 -2.44 -3.91 11.80
C LEU A 19 -1.56 -3.52 10.60
N ILE A 20 -0.60 -2.61 10.79
CA ILE A 20 0.35 -2.20 9.74
C ILE A 20 1.13 -3.42 9.22
N LEU A 21 1.66 -4.25 10.13
CA LEU A 21 2.45 -5.41 9.75
C LEU A 21 1.61 -6.42 8.96
N VAL A 22 0.42 -6.76 9.45
CA VAL A 22 -0.46 -7.74 8.79
C VAL A 22 -0.92 -7.24 7.43
N ASN A 23 -1.34 -5.98 7.35
CA ASN A 23 -1.78 -5.37 6.09
C ASN A 23 -0.62 -5.24 5.09
N GLY A 24 0.59 -4.95 5.58
CA GLY A 24 1.81 -4.96 4.78
C GLY A 24 2.10 -6.34 4.18
N ILE A 25 2.06 -7.39 5.01
CA ILE A 25 2.27 -8.78 4.56
C ILE A 25 1.20 -9.20 3.56
N ALA A 26 -0.07 -8.86 3.83
CA ALA A 26 -1.18 -9.19 2.93
C ALA A 26 -1.02 -8.54 1.54
N ASN A 27 -0.44 -7.34 1.48
CA ASN A 27 -0.20 -6.60 0.24
C ASN A 27 1.13 -6.95 -0.46
N LEU A 28 2.02 -7.73 0.16
CA LEU A 28 3.30 -8.11 -0.44
C LEU A 28 3.18 -8.77 -1.83
N PRO A 29 2.24 -9.70 -2.08
CA PRO A 29 2.13 -10.33 -3.40
C PRO A 29 1.81 -9.32 -4.50
N VAL A 30 0.92 -8.37 -4.22
CA VAL A 30 0.54 -7.30 -5.15
C VAL A 30 1.72 -6.36 -5.37
N ALA A 31 2.40 -5.94 -4.29
CA ALA A 31 3.57 -5.09 -4.38
C ALA A 31 4.69 -5.74 -5.22
N PHE A 32 4.97 -7.02 -4.96
CA PHE A 32 5.97 -7.78 -5.69
C PHE A 32 5.60 -7.91 -7.17
N TRP A 33 4.35 -8.21 -7.48
CA TRP A 33 3.89 -8.33 -8.87
C TRP A 33 4.03 -7.02 -9.64
N LEU A 34 3.60 -5.89 -9.05
CA LEU A 34 3.72 -4.56 -9.65
C LEU A 34 5.19 -4.16 -9.86
N LEU A 35 6.01 -4.27 -8.82
CA LEU A 35 7.43 -3.90 -8.89
C LEU A 35 8.20 -4.80 -9.85
N SER A 36 7.88 -6.09 -9.93
CA SER A 36 8.47 -7.00 -10.93
C SER A 36 8.20 -6.54 -12.35
N GLY A 37 7.02 -5.98 -12.62
CA GLY A 37 6.67 -5.40 -13.92
C GLY A 37 7.54 -4.18 -14.28
N PHE A 38 7.86 -3.34 -13.29
CA PHE A 38 8.77 -2.20 -13.47
C PHE A 38 10.22 -2.63 -13.59
N LEU A 39 10.67 -3.59 -12.76
CA LEU A 39 12.06 -4.04 -12.73
C LEU A 39 12.49 -4.68 -14.05
N ARG A 40 11.58 -5.38 -14.73
CA ARG A 40 11.80 -5.94 -16.07
C ARG A 40 12.08 -4.88 -17.16
N ARG A 41 11.79 -3.60 -16.89
CA ARG A 41 12.09 -2.49 -17.82
C ARG A 41 13.50 -1.95 -17.65
N VAL A 42 14.18 -2.29 -16.56
CA VAL A 42 15.56 -1.87 -16.32
C VAL A 42 16.48 -2.72 -17.22
N PRO A 43 17.30 -2.11 -18.10
CA PRO A 43 18.22 -2.85 -18.95
C PRO A 43 19.28 -3.56 -18.10
N VAL A 44 19.51 -4.83 -18.40
CA VAL A 44 20.54 -5.64 -17.71
C VAL A 44 21.94 -5.10 -17.98
N GLU A 45 22.16 -4.45 -19.13
CA GLU A 45 23.47 -3.86 -19.49
C GLU A 45 23.95 -2.83 -18.47
N ILE A 46 23.04 -2.13 -17.78
CA ILE A 46 23.38 -1.13 -16.75
C ILE A 46 24.05 -1.81 -15.54
N ASP A 47 23.55 -2.99 -15.14
CA ASP A 47 24.11 -3.76 -14.03
C ASP A 47 25.47 -4.37 -14.41
N GLU A 48 25.61 -4.87 -15.65
CA GLU A 48 26.88 -5.41 -16.16
C GLU A 48 27.96 -4.32 -16.28
N ALA A 49 27.62 -3.15 -16.83
CA ALA A 49 28.53 -2.02 -16.92
C ALA A 49 28.99 -1.54 -15.54
N ALA A 50 28.06 -1.41 -14.59
CA ALA A 50 28.39 -1.00 -13.23
C ALA A 50 29.32 -1.99 -12.52
N LYS A 51 29.18 -3.30 -12.78
CA LYS A 51 30.09 -4.33 -12.25
C LYS A 51 31.48 -4.25 -12.87
N ILE A 52 31.57 -3.95 -14.18
CA ILE A 52 32.85 -3.73 -14.88
C ILE A 52 33.57 -2.52 -14.30
N ASP A 53 32.83 -1.45 -13.98
CA ASP A 53 33.33 -0.23 -13.33
C ASP A 53 33.68 -0.42 -11.83
N GLY A 54 33.53 -1.63 -11.29
CA GLY A 54 33.85 -1.95 -9.90
C GLY A 54 32.86 -1.40 -8.87
N ALA A 55 31.64 -1.05 -9.29
CA ALA A 55 30.60 -0.58 -8.38
C ALA A 55 30.14 -1.71 -7.44
N GLY A 56 30.07 -1.41 -6.13
CA GLY A 56 29.54 -2.34 -5.14
C GLY A 56 28.02 -2.55 -5.26
N TYR A 57 27.52 -3.70 -4.78
CA TYR A 57 26.11 -4.11 -4.87
C TYR A 57 25.12 -3.05 -4.35
N PHE A 58 25.40 -2.43 -3.20
CA PHE A 58 24.55 -1.37 -2.65
C PHE A 58 24.52 -0.11 -3.50
N THR A 59 25.64 0.24 -4.16
CA THR A 59 25.71 1.37 -5.09
C THR A 59 24.82 1.11 -6.30
N ILE A 60 24.86 -0.10 -6.84
CA ILE A 60 24.02 -0.50 -7.98
C ILE A 60 22.54 -0.38 -7.61
N ILE A 61 22.14 -0.95 -6.46
CA ILE A 61 20.73 -0.91 -6.02
C ILE A 61 20.25 0.52 -5.78
N PHE A 62 20.92 1.27 -4.91
CA PHE A 62 20.37 2.54 -4.44
C PHE A 62 20.64 3.71 -5.39
N ARG A 63 21.74 3.65 -6.15
CA ARG A 63 22.20 4.79 -6.95
C ARG A 63 21.96 4.64 -8.44
N LEU A 64 21.90 3.41 -8.97
CA LEU A 64 21.54 3.16 -10.37
C LEU A 64 20.10 2.68 -10.51
N VAL A 65 19.73 1.57 -9.87
CA VAL A 65 18.40 0.96 -10.02
C VAL A 65 17.32 1.77 -9.30
N GLY A 66 17.62 2.27 -8.11
CA GLY A 66 16.69 3.01 -7.24
C GLY A 66 16.00 4.20 -7.93
N PRO A 67 16.74 5.15 -8.54
CA PRO A 67 16.16 6.28 -9.24
C PRO A 67 15.29 5.87 -10.44
N VAL A 68 15.70 4.84 -11.18
CA VAL A 68 14.94 4.30 -12.33
C VAL A 68 13.65 3.62 -11.86
N MET A 69 13.69 2.97 -10.70
CA MET A 69 12.54 2.30 -10.07
C MET A 69 11.64 3.24 -9.27
N ALA A 70 12.07 4.47 -8.97
CA ALA A 70 11.32 5.45 -8.19
C ALA A 70 9.86 5.64 -8.65
N PRO A 71 9.55 5.84 -9.96
CA PRO A 71 8.16 5.93 -10.40
C PRO A 71 7.36 4.65 -10.16
N GLY A 72 8.00 3.48 -10.28
CA GLY A 72 7.38 2.18 -9.98
C GLY A 72 7.10 1.98 -8.49
N LEU A 73 8.01 2.43 -7.63
CA LEU A 73 7.83 2.44 -6.17
C LEU A 73 6.67 3.33 -5.76
N VAL A 74 6.58 4.54 -6.32
CA VAL A 74 5.48 5.48 -6.04
C VAL A 74 4.15 4.88 -6.50
N ALA A 75 4.08 4.37 -7.74
CA ALA A 75 2.87 3.75 -8.28
C ALA A 75 2.40 2.56 -7.44
N THR A 76 3.34 1.68 -7.07
CA THR A 76 3.05 0.51 -6.24
C THR A 76 2.59 0.91 -4.85
N GLY A 77 3.29 1.86 -4.21
CA GLY A 77 2.95 2.36 -2.89
C GLY A 77 1.56 3.00 -2.84
N LEU A 78 1.16 3.70 -3.90
CA LEU A 78 -0.20 4.24 -4.03
C LEU A 78 -1.25 3.12 -4.09
N ILE A 79 -1.05 2.11 -4.96
CA ILE A 79 -2.00 1.00 -5.08
C ILE A 79 -2.11 0.24 -3.77
N CYS A 80 -0.98 -0.13 -3.15
CA CYS A 80 -0.96 -0.81 -1.86
C CYS A 80 -1.56 0.07 -0.75
N GLY A 81 -1.36 1.38 -0.79
CA GLY A 81 -1.95 2.33 0.16
C GLY A 81 -3.47 2.40 0.05
N ILE A 82 -4.01 2.40 -1.18
CA ILE A 82 -5.46 2.34 -1.42
C ILE A 82 -6.04 1.03 -0.90
N LEU A 83 -5.41 -0.11 -1.25
CA LEU A 83 -5.83 -1.42 -0.75
C LEU A 83 -5.80 -1.48 0.78
N ALA A 84 -4.76 -0.91 1.40
CA ALA A 84 -4.63 -0.85 2.83
C ALA A 84 -5.67 0.06 3.50
N TYR A 85 -6.09 1.13 2.81
CA TYR A 85 -7.11 2.07 3.28
C TYR A 85 -8.53 1.48 3.25
N ASP A 86 -8.84 0.74 2.17
CA ASP A 86 -10.12 0.07 1.99
C ASP A 86 -10.25 -1.21 2.84
N GLU A 87 -9.15 -1.68 3.42
CA GLU A 87 -9.13 -2.97 4.10
C GLU A 87 -9.98 -2.98 5.39
N PHE A 88 -11.04 -3.79 5.35
CA PHE A 88 -12.04 -3.88 6.40
C PHE A 88 -11.91 -5.15 7.25
N LEU A 89 -11.60 -6.29 6.65
CA LEU A 89 -11.73 -7.59 7.30
C LEU A 89 -10.64 -7.79 8.36
N LEU A 90 -9.40 -7.45 8.03
CA LEU A 90 -8.29 -7.49 8.96
C LEU A 90 -8.45 -6.41 10.04
N ALA A 91 -8.86 -5.20 9.67
CA ALA A 91 -9.06 -4.13 10.63
C ALA A 91 -10.17 -4.48 11.64
N SER A 92 -11.32 -4.98 11.20
CA SER A 92 -12.41 -5.39 12.10
C SER A 92 -12.02 -6.58 13.01
N ALA A 93 -11.18 -7.50 12.54
CA ALA A 93 -10.72 -8.62 13.33
C ALA A 93 -9.62 -8.25 14.37
N PHE A 94 -8.78 -7.26 14.06
CA PHE A 94 -7.58 -6.95 14.84
C PHE A 94 -7.60 -5.60 15.56
N SER A 95 -8.52 -4.69 15.25
CA SER A 95 -8.60 -3.35 15.85
C SER A 95 -9.92 -3.19 16.61
N ASN A 96 -9.85 -3.27 17.95
CA ASN A 96 -11.00 -3.03 18.83
C ASN A 96 -10.93 -1.69 19.59
N ASP A 97 -9.76 -1.05 19.66
CA ASP A 97 -9.57 0.19 20.40
C ASP A 97 -9.85 1.43 19.53
N GLU A 98 -10.43 2.49 20.12
CA GLU A 98 -10.83 3.72 19.41
C GLU A 98 -9.67 4.36 18.65
N GLY A 99 -8.45 4.30 19.22
CA GLY A 99 -7.25 4.87 18.60
C GLY A 99 -6.68 4.07 17.41
N SER A 100 -7.18 2.85 17.16
CA SER A 100 -6.68 1.97 16.09
C SER A 100 -7.69 1.70 14.98
N ARG A 101 -8.93 2.22 15.10
CA ARG A 101 -10.02 2.00 14.15
C ARG A 101 -9.70 2.61 12.79
N THR A 102 -9.83 1.80 11.75
CA THR A 102 -9.79 2.28 10.37
C THR A 102 -11.13 2.89 9.97
N LEU A 103 -11.12 3.72 8.93
CA LEU A 103 -12.32 4.39 8.47
C LEU A 103 -13.44 3.40 8.04
N PRO A 104 -13.18 2.33 7.27
CA PRO A 104 -14.21 1.35 6.93
C PRO A 104 -14.87 0.71 8.16
N VAL A 105 -14.07 0.42 9.21
CA VAL A 105 -14.57 -0.11 10.48
C VAL A 105 -15.43 0.92 11.21
N ALA A 106 -15.02 2.19 11.24
CA ALA A 106 -15.80 3.25 11.86
C ALA A 106 -17.15 3.48 11.13
N ILE A 107 -17.16 3.40 9.80
CA ILE A 107 -18.38 3.52 9.00
C ILE A 107 -19.35 2.37 9.31
N ALA A 108 -18.83 1.15 9.48
CA ALA A 108 -19.66 -0.02 9.81
C ALA A 108 -20.35 0.11 11.18
N LEU A 109 -19.78 0.84 12.13
CA LEU A 109 -20.41 1.10 13.44
C LEU A 109 -21.70 1.93 13.35
N PHE A 110 -21.93 2.67 12.25
CA PHE A 110 -23.21 3.38 12.03
C PHE A 110 -24.38 2.44 11.71
N GLN A 111 -24.12 1.15 11.47
CA GLN A 111 -25.14 0.11 11.27
C GLN A 111 -25.67 -0.48 12.61
N GLY A 112 -25.71 0.32 13.68
CA GLY A 112 -25.96 -0.14 15.06
C GLY A 112 -27.17 -1.07 15.24
N GLU A 113 -27.21 -1.79 16.38
CA GLU A 113 -28.07 -2.97 16.61
C GLU A 113 -29.60 -2.79 16.42
N ARG A 114 -30.11 -1.55 16.38
CA ARG A 114 -31.56 -1.27 16.39
C ARG A 114 -32.05 -0.34 15.27
N LEU A 115 -31.22 0.59 14.81
CA LEU A 115 -31.55 1.59 13.78
C LEU A 115 -30.29 1.93 12.98
N ILE A 116 -30.35 1.80 11.66
CA ILE A 116 -29.27 2.18 10.75
C ILE A 116 -29.32 3.70 10.54
N ASN A 117 -28.23 4.40 10.83
CA ASN A 117 -28.14 5.84 10.59
C ASN A 117 -27.59 6.13 9.19
N PHE A 118 -28.45 5.99 8.17
CA PHE A 118 -28.08 6.18 6.76
C PHE A 118 -27.46 7.56 6.48
N GLY A 119 -27.94 8.62 7.14
CA GLY A 119 -27.42 9.97 6.97
C GLY A 119 -25.97 10.11 7.41
N GLN A 120 -25.65 9.64 8.62
CA GLN A 120 -24.27 9.66 9.13
C GLN A 120 -23.34 8.75 8.33
N MET A 121 -23.82 7.57 7.92
CA MET A 121 -23.05 6.61 7.13
C MET A 121 -22.72 7.16 5.73
N ALA A 122 -23.65 7.88 5.09
CA ALA A 122 -23.43 8.54 3.81
C ALA A 122 -22.40 9.68 3.91
N VAL A 123 -22.54 10.54 4.92
CA VAL A 123 -21.58 11.65 5.16
C VAL A 123 -20.18 11.12 5.47
N ALA A 124 -20.06 10.10 6.31
CA ALA A 124 -18.78 9.47 6.64
C ALA A 124 -18.13 8.84 5.39
N SER A 125 -18.91 8.12 4.57
CA SER A 125 -18.42 7.53 3.31
C SER A 125 -17.94 8.59 2.33
N LEU A 126 -18.72 9.66 2.11
CA LEU A 126 -18.35 10.76 1.21
C LEU A 126 -17.09 11.47 1.68
N THR A 127 -16.99 11.77 2.97
CA THR A 127 -15.81 12.41 3.57
C THR A 127 -14.59 11.49 3.46
N GLY A 128 -14.81 10.18 3.60
CA GLY A 128 -13.79 9.15 3.45
C GLY A 128 -13.15 9.04 2.07
N ILE A 129 -13.87 9.39 1.01
CA ILE A 129 -13.37 9.34 -0.37
C ILE A 129 -12.40 10.50 -0.64
N ILE A 130 -12.60 11.66 0.01
CA ILE A 130 -11.82 12.88 -0.21
C ILE A 130 -10.30 12.65 -0.15
N PRO A 131 -9.71 12.07 0.92
CA PRO A 131 -8.26 11.91 1.01
C PRO A 131 -7.70 11.01 -0.10
N VAL A 132 -8.38 9.91 -0.43
CA VAL A 132 -7.96 9.00 -1.51
C VAL A 132 -8.02 9.71 -2.86
N TYR A 133 -9.09 10.46 -3.11
CA TYR A 133 -9.25 11.23 -4.33
C TYR A 133 -8.15 12.29 -4.49
N LEU A 134 -7.83 13.03 -3.42
CA LEU A 134 -6.74 14.02 -3.43
C LEU A 134 -5.40 13.36 -3.72
N ILE A 135 -5.08 12.24 -3.06
CA ILE A 135 -3.85 11.48 -3.31
C ILE A 135 -3.78 11.05 -4.77
N GLY A 136 -4.86 10.49 -5.33
CA GLY A 136 -4.95 10.13 -6.74
C GLY A 136 -4.72 11.30 -7.69
N LEU A 137 -5.30 12.47 -7.37
CA LEU A 137 -5.19 13.68 -8.17
C LEU A 137 -3.78 14.26 -8.19
N PHE A 138 -3.01 14.14 -7.10
CA PHE A 138 -1.59 14.52 -7.08
C PHE A 138 -0.67 13.46 -7.67
N ALA A 139 -1.06 12.19 -7.59
CA ALA A 139 -0.30 11.06 -8.09
C ALA A 139 -0.41 10.86 -9.61
N GLN A 140 -1.53 11.26 -10.23
CA GLN A 140 -1.79 11.03 -11.65
C GLN A 140 -0.65 11.52 -12.56
N ARG A 141 -0.01 12.66 -12.23
CA ARG A 141 1.12 13.20 -13.01
C ARG A 141 2.35 12.26 -13.03
N TRP A 142 2.57 11.52 -11.94
CA TRP A 142 3.69 10.58 -11.81
C TRP A 142 3.34 9.21 -12.42
N LEU A 143 2.07 8.81 -12.30
CA LEU A 143 1.54 7.60 -12.95
C LEU A 143 1.57 7.73 -14.47
N ILE A 144 1.14 8.86 -15.03
CA ILE A 144 1.12 9.09 -16.49
C ILE A 144 2.55 9.05 -17.05
N GLY A 145 3.51 9.73 -16.41
CA GLY A 145 4.91 9.70 -16.86
C GLY A 145 5.55 8.29 -16.82
N GLY A 146 5.21 7.48 -15.82
CA GLY A 146 5.69 6.09 -15.69
C GLY A 146 5.02 5.10 -16.65
N LEU A 147 3.79 5.36 -17.07
CA LEU A 147 3.05 4.55 -18.04
C LEU A 147 3.44 4.90 -19.49
N THR A 148 3.63 6.18 -19.83
CA THR A 148 4.01 6.61 -21.18
C THR A 148 5.46 6.27 -21.54
N ALA A 149 6.38 6.29 -20.57
CA ALA A 149 7.77 5.87 -20.80
C ALA A 149 7.91 4.37 -21.15
N GLY A 150 6.90 3.55 -20.81
CA GLY A 150 6.85 2.12 -21.18
C GLY A 150 6.11 1.81 -22.48
N SER A 151 5.48 2.80 -23.12
CA SER A 151 4.66 2.63 -24.32
C SER A 151 5.41 2.96 -25.62
N VAL A 152 6.65 3.41 -25.55
CA VAL A 152 7.51 3.61 -26.72
C VAL A 152 8.49 2.45 -26.80
N LYS A 153 8.05 1.37 -27.45
CA LYS A 153 8.89 0.43 -28.17
C LYS A 153 8.45 0.45 -29.62
#